data_AF-A0A392QBD5-F1
#
_entry.id   AF-A0A392QBD5-F1
#
_cell.length_a   1.000
_cell.length_b   1.000
_cell.length_c   1.000
_cell.angle_alpha   90.00
_cell.angle_beta   90.00
_cell.angle_gamma   90.00
#
_symmetry.space_group_name_H-M   'P 1'
#
loop_
_entity.id
_entity.type
_entity.pdbx_description
1 polymer ?
#
loop_
_entity_poly.entity_id
_entity_poly.type
_entity_poly.pdbx_seq_one_letter_code
_entity_poly.pdbx_strand_id
1 'polypeptide(L)'
;DPSSSSNPKSSISHLEALSSFCKNNDGKGLRDFIKENFNDRVVIKDELQIAFKSASNPANMVLDAIDGLFGGNVMVDRKDSRLIKRSCNFLFQQLRVFSPYVSFDVKEKAKKLFNEWKVNLNDVYEPSWSMAFLQFVAVYGFLVDLNDAELAAYSTTAAGDFGEIPELFQVIALSDRVQGSNPFNEFI
;
A
#
# COMPACT_ATOMS: atom_id res chain seq x y z
N ASP A 1 -5.49 -52.33 11.09
CA ASP A 1 -4.81 -51.11 10.62
C ASP A 1 -4.98 -49.95 11.56
N PRO A 2 -3.90 -49.47 12.18
CA PRO A 2 -3.85 -48.09 12.64
C PRO A 2 -2.59 -47.41 12.07
N SER A 3 -2.78 -46.51 11.11
CA SER A 3 -1.83 -45.41 10.85
C SER A 3 -2.45 -44.43 9.86
N SER A 4 -3.45 -43.67 10.30
CA SER A 4 -3.73 -42.37 9.69
C SER A 4 -2.63 -41.40 10.09
N SER A 5 -1.50 -41.49 9.41
CA SER A 5 -0.48 -40.46 9.37
C SER A 5 -1.06 -39.21 8.70
N SER A 6 -1.71 -38.36 9.50
CA SER A 6 -1.98 -36.99 9.10
C SER A 6 -0.66 -36.22 9.21
N ASN A 7 0.10 -36.21 8.11
CA ASN A 7 1.16 -35.22 7.93
C ASN A 7 0.50 -33.83 7.97
N PRO A 8 0.92 -32.90 8.84
CA PRO A 8 0.63 -31.50 8.61
C PRO A 8 1.32 -31.15 7.31
N LYS A 9 0.55 -30.75 6.29
CA LYS A 9 1.11 -30.09 5.11
C LYS A 9 1.98 -28.95 5.63
N SER A 10 3.29 -29.10 5.50
CA SER A 10 4.25 -28.05 5.79
C SER A 10 3.84 -26.85 4.94
N SER A 11 3.23 -25.85 5.54
CA SER A 11 3.11 -24.53 4.95
C SER A 11 4.52 -24.09 4.59
N ILE A 12 4.84 -24.06 3.29
CA ILE A 12 6.05 -23.41 2.83
C ILE A 12 5.88 -21.95 3.27
N SER A 13 6.62 -21.54 4.28
CA SER A 13 6.54 -20.19 4.82
C SER A 13 6.95 -19.21 3.72
N HIS A 14 6.09 -18.24 3.38
CA HIS A 14 6.41 -17.23 2.38
C HIS A 14 7.49 -16.27 2.89
N LEU A 15 7.74 -16.28 4.21
CA LEU A 15 8.70 -15.45 4.92
C LEU A 15 10.10 -15.46 4.30
N GLU A 16 10.60 -16.62 3.85
CA GLU A 16 11.95 -16.71 3.27
C GLU A 16 12.05 -15.90 1.97
N ALA A 17 11.07 -16.08 1.08
CA ALA A 17 10.98 -15.34 -0.18
C ALA A 17 10.76 -13.84 0.08
N LEU A 18 9.79 -13.49 0.93
CA LEU A 18 9.52 -12.10 1.32
C LEU A 18 10.76 -11.43 1.91
N SER A 19 11.47 -12.12 2.81
CA SER A 19 12.71 -11.62 3.42
C SER A 19 13.82 -11.45 2.39
N SER A 20 13.92 -12.34 1.40
CA SER A 20 14.89 -12.21 0.30
C SER A 20 14.64 -10.94 -0.50
N PHE A 21 13.40 -10.70 -0.95
CA PHE A 21 13.05 -9.46 -1.65
C PHE A 21 13.31 -8.22 -0.80
N CYS A 22 12.96 -8.27 0.50
CA CYS A 22 13.21 -7.17 1.44
C CYS A 22 14.71 -6.87 1.58
N LYS A 23 15.54 -7.89 1.82
CA LYS A 23 17.01 -7.74 1.97
C LYS A 23 17.65 -7.14 0.71
N ASN A 24 17.16 -7.54 -0.46
CA ASN A 24 17.66 -7.07 -1.75
C ASN A 24 17.04 -5.73 -2.18
N ASN A 25 16.13 -5.17 -1.38
CA ASN A 25 15.37 -3.96 -1.69
C ASN A 25 14.64 -4.05 -3.04
N ASP A 26 14.14 -5.24 -3.39
CA ASP A 26 13.48 -5.55 -4.65
C ASP A 26 11.96 -5.37 -4.56
N GLY A 27 11.50 -4.15 -4.81
CA GLY A 27 10.08 -3.81 -4.76
C GLY A 27 9.23 -4.48 -5.84
N LYS A 28 9.79 -4.66 -7.05
CA LYS A 28 9.06 -5.26 -8.18
C LYS A 28 8.88 -6.76 -7.96
N GLY A 29 9.95 -7.46 -7.57
CA GLY A 29 9.88 -8.87 -7.20
C GLY A 29 8.93 -9.12 -6.03
N LEU A 30 8.96 -8.25 -5.01
CA LEU A 30 8.03 -8.33 -3.88
C LEU A 30 6.55 -8.21 -4.32
N ARG A 31 6.23 -7.23 -5.17
CA ARG A 31 4.88 -7.06 -5.73
C ARG A 31 4.44 -8.27 -6.54
N ASP A 32 5.31 -8.76 -7.41
CA ASP A 32 4.97 -9.87 -8.31
C ASP A 32 4.78 -11.18 -7.51
N PHE A 33 5.60 -11.41 -6.49
CA PHE A 33 5.40 -12.51 -5.55
C PHE A 33 4.05 -12.42 -4.81
N ILE A 34 3.67 -11.24 -4.32
CA ILE A 34 2.38 -11.03 -3.66
C ILE A 34 1.22 -11.25 -4.65
N LYS A 35 1.38 -10.82 -5.90
CA LYS A 35 0.40 -11.04 -6.96
C LYS A 35 0.16 -12.52 -7.22
N GLU A 36 1.23 -13.29 -7.36
CA GLU A 36 1.18 -14.74 -7.60
C GLU A 36 0.57 -15.51 -6.41
N ASN A 37 0.80 -15.02 -5.19
CA ASN A 37 0.36 -15.66 -3.95
C ASN A 37 -0.80 -14.91 -3.26
N PHE A 38 -1.58 -14.12 -4.00
CA PHE A 38 -2.58 -13.21 -3.43
C PHE A 38 -3.71 -13.90 -2.64
N ASN A 39 -3.92 -15.20 -2.90
CA ASN A 39 -4.85 -16.03 -2.14
C ASN A 39 -4.38 -16.25 -0.69
N ASP A 40 -3.08 -16.21 -0.45
CA ASP A 40 -2.44 -16.42 0.86
C ASP A 40 -2.18 -15.12 1.61
N ARG A 41 -2.77 -14.00 1.14
CA ARG A 41 -2.57 -12.65 1.70
C ARG A 41 -2.78 -12.53 3.22
N VAL A 42 -3.58 -13.41 3.82
CA VAL A 42 -3.78 -13.46 5.27
C VAL A 42 -2.50 -13.88 5.99
N VAL A 43 -1.82 -14.92 5.48
CA VAL A 43 -0.53 -15.40 6.03
C VAL A 43 0.59 -14.43 5.65
N ILE A 44 0.63 -14.00 4.38
CA ILE A 44 1.63 -13.06 3.86
C ILE A 44 1.62 -11.75 4.65
N LYS A 45 0.45 -11.30 5.13
CA LYS A 45 0.35 -10.08 5.95
C LYS A 45 1.33 -10.11 7.12
N ASP A 46 1.27 -11.14 7.95
CA ASP A 46 2.08 -11.22 9.17
C ASP A 46 3.55 -11.49 8.84
N GLU A 47 3.83 -12.34 7.85
CA GLU A 47 5.19 -12.64 7.41
C GLU A 47 5.87 -11.43 6.74
N LEU A 48 5.13 -10.61 6.00
CA LEU A 48 5.66 -9.39 5.37
C LEU A 48 6.06 -8.34 6.42
N GLN A 49 5.30 -8.20 7.51
CA GLN A 49 5.67 -7.31 8.62
C GLN A 49 7.00 -7.73 9.26
N ILE A 50 7.26 -9.04 9.34
CA ILE A 50 8.55 -9.56 9.81
C ILE A 50 9.64 -9.30 8.76
N ALA A 51 9.37 -9.59 7.48
CA ALA A 51 10.31 -9.43 6.39
C ALA A 51 10.79 -7.98 6.20
N PHE A 52 9.91 -6.98 6.37
CA PHE A 52 10.26 -5.56 6.25
C PHE A 52 11.43 -5.14 7.15
N LYS A 53 11.61 -5.79 8.30
CA LYS A 53 12.74 -5.52 9.21
C LYS A 53 14.11 -5.84 8.60
N SER A 54 14.13 -6.66 7.54
CA SER A 54 15.35 -7.01 6.83
C SER A 54 15.67 -6.06 5.68
N ALA A 55 14.75 -5.16 5.30
CA ALA A 55 15.00 -4.17 4.26
C ALA A 55 15.76 -2.96 4.84
N SER A 56 16.73 -2.47 4.08
CA SER A 56 17.49 -1.26 4.44
C SER A 56 16.65 0.00 4.30
N ASN A 57 15.73 0.04 3.32
CA ASN A 57 14.82 1.15 3.10
C ASN A 57 13.45 0.65 2.61
N PRO A 58 12.58 0.17 3.53
CA PRO A 58 11.26 -0.36 3.19
C PRO A 58 10.39 0.63 2.42
N ALA A 59 10.48 1.93 2.75
CA ALA A 59 9.74 2.98 2.07
C ALA A 59 10.16 3.09 0.59
N ASN A 60 11.46 3.25 0.30
CA ASN A 60 11.92 3.30 -1.08
C ASN A 60 11.62 2.00 -1.85
N MET A 61 11.79 0.83 -1.22
CA MET A 61 11.50 -0.44 -1.85
C MET A 61 10.05 -0.54 -2.33
N VAL A 62 9.09 -0.24 -1.45
CA VAL A 62 7.67 -0.29 -1.82
C VAL A 62 7.31 0.80 -2.83
N LEU A 63 8.01 1.94 -2.82
CA LEU A 63 7.87 2.94 -3.87
C LEU A 63 8.35 2.42 -5.24
N ASP A 64 9.43 1.65 -5.29
CA ASP A 64 9.93 1.00 -6.51
C ASP A 64 8.98 -0.09 -7.03
N ALA A 65 8.10 -0.60 -6.17
CA ALA A 65 7.10 -1.59 -6.55
C ALA A 65 6.05 -1.04 -7.52
N ILE A 66 5.86 0.27 -7.65
CA ILE A 66 4.91 0.85 -8.62
C ILE A 66 5.57 1.37 -9.90
N ASP A 67 6.89 1.25 -10.02
CA ASP A 67 7.60 1.66 -11.22
C ASP A 67 7.14 0.84 -12.45
N GLY A 68 6.92 1.53 -13.56
CA GLY A 68 6.39 0.98 -14.81
C GLY A 68 4.87 0.75 -14.84
N LEU A 69 4.12 1.10 -13.78
CA LEU A 69 2.64 1.02 -13.76
C LEU A 69 1.96 2.30 -14.28
N PHE A 70 2.73 3.38 -14.42
CA PHE A 70 2.29 4.65 -15.00
C PHE A 70 2.63 4.66 -16.48
N GLY A 71 1.64 4.42 -17.34
CA GLY A 71 1.80 4.43 -18.79
C GLY A 71 0.82 3.48 -19.48
N GLY A 72 0.18 3.96 -20.56
CA GLY A 72 -0.89 3.25 -21.27
C GLY A 72 -0.49 1.97 -22.01
N ASN A 73 0.75 1.50 -21.90
CA ASN A 73 1.29 0.38 -22.69
C ASN A 73 1.68 -0.86 -21.88
N VAL A 74 1.49 -0.90 -20.57
CA VAL A 74 1.90 -2.05 -19.74
C VAL A 74 0.69 -2.65 -19.04
N MET A 75 -0.10 -3.44 -19.77
CA MET A 75 -1.02 -4.50 -19.27
C MET A 75 -1.78 -5.04 -20.50
N VAL A 76 -1.37 -6.12 -21.17
CA VAL A 76 -1.45 -7.53 -20.73
C VAL A 76 -2.64 -7.75 -19.80
N ASP A 77 -3.66 -8.43 -20.30
CA ASP A 77 -4.90 -8.90 -19.63
C ASP A 77 -5.48 -8.01 -18.51
N ARG A 78 -6.72 -7.54 -18.67
CA ARG A 78 -7.45 -6.77 -17.64
C ARG A 78 -7.45 -7.46 -16.26
N LYS A 79 -7.42 -8.81 -16.22
CA LYS A 79 -7.33 -9.54 -14.95
C LYS A 79 -5.98 -9.37 -14.26
N ASP A 80 -4.88 -9.46 -14.99
CA ASP A 80 -3.53 -9.25 -14.47
C ASP A 80 -3.36 -7.81 -13.97
N SER A 81 -3.91 -6.84 -14.73
CA SER A 81 -3.97 -5.43 -14.32
C SER A 81 -4.59 -5.22 -12.93
N ARG A 82 -5.76 -5.81 -12.70
CA ARG A 82 -6.48 -5.68 -11.41
C ARG A 82 -5.73 -6.35 -10.26
N LEU A 83 -5.11 -7.51 -10.50
CA LEU A 83 -4.34 -8.19 -9.46
C LEU A 83 -3.07 -7.40 -9.08
N ILE A 84 -2.40 -6.79 -10.06
CA ILE A 84 -1.27 -5.88 -9.80
C ILE A 84 -1.70 -4.72 -8.90
N LYS A 85 -2.81 -4.05 -9.23
CA LYS A 85 -3.34 -2.91 -8.45
C LYS A 85 -3.73 -3.31 -7.03
N ARG A 86 -4.36 -4.48 -6.86
CA ARG A 86 -4.65 -5.07 -5.54
C ARG A 86 -3.40 -5.38 -4.73
N SER A 87 -2.35 -5.88 -5.39
CA SER A 87 -1.07 -6.18 -4.74
C SER A 87 -0.36 -4.91 -4.28
N CYS A 88 -0.41 -3.84 -5.08
CA CYS A 88 0.11 -2.53 -4.70
C CYS A 88 -0.66 -1.93 -3.52
N ASN A 89 -2.00 -2.00 -3.54
CA ASN A 89 -2.83 -1.60 -2.41
C ASN A 89 -2.42 -2.33 -1.12
N PHE A 90 -2.33 -3.66 -1.19
CA PHE A 90 -1.89 -4.48 -0.07
C PHE A 90 -0.50 -4.07 0.44
N LEU A 91 0.45 -3.84 -0.45
CA LEU A 91 1.81 -3.40 -0.10
C LEU A 91 1.82 -2.06 0.63
N PHE A 92 1.15 -1.03 0.10
CA PHE A 92 1.09 0.27 0.78
C PHE A 92 0.32 0.21 2.09
N GLN A 93 -0.74 -0.60 2.16
CA GLN A 93 -1.45 -0.86 3.42
C GLN A 93 -0.50 -1.46 4.47
N GLN A 94 0.28 -2.49 4.10
CA GLN A 94 1.24 -3.11 5.03
C GLN A 94 2.36 -2.16 5.41
N LEU A 95 2.87 -1.36 4.47
CA LEU A 95 3.88 -0.35 4.75
C LEU A 95 3.38 0.73 5.71
N ARG A 96 2.12 1.16 5.56
CA ARG A 96 1.49 2.12 6.47
C ARG A 96 1.41 1.58 7.89
N VAL A 97 1.03 0.31 8.05
CA VAL A 97 1.01 -0.36 9.35
C VAL A 97 2.42 -0.50 9.92
N PHE A 98 3.40 -0.83 9.08
CA PHE A 98 4.81 -0.93 9.48
C PHE A 98 5.40 0.43 9.89
N SER A 99 4.92 1.52 9.28
CA SER A 99 5.29 2.91 9.57
C SER A 99 6.81 3.15 9.59
N PRO A 100 7.52 2.89 8.48
CA PRO A 100 8.96 3.11 8.42
C PRO A 100 9.29 4.61 8.42
N TYR A 101 10.53 4.93 8.80
CA TYR A 101 11.08 6.25 8.53
C TYR A 101 11.15 6.51 7.02
N VAL A 102 10.67 7.67 6.58
CA VAL A 102 10.74 8.14 5.20
C VAL A 102 11.75 9.28 5.13
N SER A 103 12.89 9.04 4.46
CA SER A 103 13.91 10.08 4.29
C SER A 103 13.49 11.15 3.29
N PHE A 104 14.18 12.29 3.31
CA PHE A 104 13.96 13.40 2.37
C PHE A 104 14.05 12.94 0.90
N ASP A 105 15.12 12.21 0.54
CA ASP A 105 15.31 11.73 -0.84
C ASP A 105 14.17 10.81 -1.31
N VAL A 106 13.68 9.95 -0.41
CA VAL A 106 12.55 9.06 -0.70
C VAL A 106 11.27 9.88 -0.86
N LYS A 107 11.07 10.89 -0.01
CA LYS A 107 9.92 11.79 -0.11
C LYS A 107 9.93 12.60 -1.41
N GLU A 108 11.09 13.08 -1.86
CA GLU A 108 11.24 13.77 -3.16
C GLU A 108 10.90 12.85 -4.34
N LYS A 109 11.37 11.60 -4.31
CA LYS A 109 11.01 10.59 -5.30
C LYS A 109 9.50 10.29 -5.27
N ALA A 110 8.93 10.16 -4.08
CA ALA A 110 7.50 9.93 -3.90
C ALA A 110 6.68 11.13 -4.43
N LYS A 111 7.16 12.37 -4.27
CA LYS A 111 6.46 13.55 -4.78
C LYS A 111 6.33 13.57 -6.30
N LYS A 112 7.34 13.07 -7.03
CA LYS A 112 7.26 12.91 -8.49
C LYS A 112 6.16 11.91 -8.87
N LEU A 113 6.17 10.74 -8.23
CA LEU A 113 5.15 9.71 -8.44
C LEU A 113 3.75 10.17 -8.02
N PHE A 114 3.61 10.96 -6.96
CA PHE A 114 2.34 11.57 -6.56
C PHE A 114 1.71 12.39 -7.69
N ASN A 115 2.51 13.27 -8.31
CA ASN A 115 2.02 14.12 -9.41
C ASN A 115 1.63 13.29 -10.63
N GLU A 116 2.46 12.30 -11.00
CA GLU A 116 2.16 11.38 -12.11
C GLU A 116 0.91 10.55 -11.82
N TRP A 117 0.75 10.04 -10.60
CA TRP A 117 -0.38 9.20 -10.21
C TRP A 117 -1.69 9.98 -10.26
N LYS A 118 -1.72 11.25 -9.80
CA LYS A 118 -2.91 12.12 -9.90
C LYS A 118 -3.38 12.30 -11.34
N VAL A 119 -2.46 12.54 -12.27
CA VAL A 119 -2.79 12.68 -13.71
C VAL A 119 -3.41 11.39 -14.24
N ASN A 120 -2.88 10.23 -13.86
CA ASN A 120 -3.36 8.92 -14.33
C ASN A 120 -4.65 8.43 -13.66
N LEU A 121 -5.03 8.97 -12.49
CA LEU A 121 -6.28 8.59 -11.79
C LEU A 121 -7.51 9.25 -12.38
N ASN A 122 -7.36 10.39 -13.07
CA ASN A 122 -8.48 11.16 -13.59
C ASN A 122 -9.31 10.40 -14.66
N ASP A 123 -8.76 9.33 -15.24
CA ASP A 123 -9.39 8.57 -16.33
C ASP A 123 -9.86 7.16 -15.94
N VAL A 124 -9.62 6.70 -14.70
CA VAL A 124 -9.82 5.27 -14.35
C VAL A 124 -10.60 5.10 -13.05
N TYR A 125 -11.84 4.61 -13.16
CA TYR A 125 -12.61 4.09 -12.02
C TYR A 125 -12.04 2.73 -11.58
N GLU A 126 -11.01 2.75 -10.74
CA GLU A 126 -10.39 1.55 -10.16
C GLU A 126 -10.28 1.69 -8.64
N PRO A 127 -11.15 1.00 -7.87
CA PRO A 127 -11.20 1.12 -6.41
C PRO A 127 -9.90 0.73 -5.69
N SER A 128 -9.28 -0.38 -6.09
CA SER A 128 -8.04 -0.88 -5.46
C SER A 128 -6.86 0.07 -5.69
N TRP A 129 -6.79 0.71 -6.85
CA TRP A 129 -5.77 1.69 -7.23
C TRP A 129 -5.99 3.03 -6.54
N SER A 130 -7.24 3.45 -6.40
CA SER A 130 -7.60 4.63 -5.61
C SER A 130 -7.26 4.42 -4.14
N MET A 131 -7.55 3.24 -3.59
CA MET A 131 -7.15 2.87 -2.23
C MET A 131 -5.62 2.84 -2.11
N ALA A 132 -4.90 2.24 -3.06
CA ALA A 132 -3.44 2.24 -3.06
C ALA A 132 -2.86 3.66 -3.03
N PHE A 133 -3.43 4.58 -3.80
CA PHE A 133 -3.05 5.99 -3.80
C PHE A 133 -3.29 6.66 -2.44
N LEU A 134 -4.44 6.41 -1.80
CA LEU A 134 -4.74 6.94 -0.46
C LEU A 134 -3.78 6.41 0.61
N GLN A 135 -3.44 5.12 0.56
CA GLN A 135 -2.42 4.53 1.43
C GLN A 135 -1.05 5.19 1.20
N PHE A 136 -0.68 5.36 -0.08
CA PHE A 136 0.55 6.01 -0.49
C PHE A 136 0.64 7.45 0.06
N VAL A 137 -0.36 8.31 -0.18
CA VAL A 137 -0.31 9.70 0.33
C VAL A 137 -0.26 9.76 1.85
N ALA A 138 -0.86 8.80 2.56
CA ALA A 138 -0.77 8.70 4.01
C ALA A 138 0.65 8.31 4.47
N VAL A 139 1.30 7.34 3.82
CA VAL A 139 2.67 6.92 4.15
C VAL A 139 3.69 8.04 3.93
N TYR A 140 3.61 8.73 2.78
CA TYR A 140 4.62 9.73 2.40
C TYR A 140 4.27 11.16 2.84
N GLY A 141 3.11 11.34 3.49
CA GLY A 141 2.69 12.61 4.07
C GLY A 141 2.29 13.66 3.03
N PHE A 142 1.47 13.25 2.06
CA PHE A 142 0.90 14.10 1.00
C PHE A 142 -0.62 14.29 1.13
N LEU A 143 -1.23 13.89 2.25
CA LEU A 143 -2.67 14.13 2.49
C LEU A 143 -3.01 15.63 2.40
N VAL A 144 -2.13 16.49 2.93
CA VAL A 144 -2.27 17.95 2.90
C VAL A 144 -2.12 18.57 1.50
N ASP A 145 -1.59 17.80 0.54
CA ASP A 145 -1.47 18.22 -0.86
C ASP A 145 -2.72 17.87 -1.70
N LEU A 146 -3.70 17.19 -1.11
CA LEU A 146 -5.00 16.92 -1.72
C LEU A 146 -6.00 17.98 -1.28
N ASN A 147 -6.76 18.53 -2.22
CA ASN A 147 -7.92 19.35 -1.85
C ASN A 147 -9.10 18.45 -1.45
N ASP A 148 -10.09 19.03 -0.76
CA ASP A 148 -11.25 18.30 -0.23
C ASP A 148 -12.01 17.53 -1.32
N ALA A 149 -12.11 18.09 -2.54
CA ALA A 149 -12.79 17.45 -3.66
C ALA A 149 -12.02 16.25 -4.20
N GLU A 150 -10.69 16.35 -4.32
CA GLU A 150 -9.82 15.24 -4.70
C GLU A 150 -9.86 14.12 -3.67
N LEU A 151 -9.74 14.48 -2.38
CA LEU A 151 -9.80 13.52 -1.29
C LEU A 151 -11.14 12.80 -1.26
N ALA A 152 -12.25 13.53 -1.37
CA ALA A 152 -13.58 12.94 -1.43
C ALA A 152 -13.73 12.01 -2.63
N ALA A 153 -13.31 12.44 -3.83
CA ALA A 153 -13.42 11.64 -5.05
C ALA A 153 -12.63 10.33 -4.96
N TYR A 154 -11.35 10.39 -4.55
CA TYR A 154 -10.53 9.18 -4.41
C TYR A 154 -11.08 8.25 -3.34
N SER A 155 -11.59 8.81 -2.24
CA SER A 155 -12.15 7.99 -1.16
C SER A 155 -13.45 7.32 -1.59
N THR A 156 -14.35 8.03 -2.28
CA THR A 156 -15.57 7.44 -2.86
C THR A 156 -15.26 6.32 -3.84
N THR A 157 -14.32 6.53 -4.78
CA THR A 157 -13.92 5.46 -5.72
C THR A 157 -13.30 4.28 -4.97
N ALA A 158 -12.43 4.54 -3.98
CA ALA A 158 -11.79 3.49 -3.18
C ALA A 158 -12.81 2.62 -2.42
N ALA A 159 -13.92 3.21 -1.94
CA ALA A 159 -14.99 2.48 -1.27
C ALA A 159 -15.77 1.53 -2.20
N GLY A 160 -15.66 1.68 -3.53
CA GLY A 160 -16.40 0.86 -4.49
C GLY A 160 -16.09 -0.64 -4.48
N ASP A 161 -14.92 -1.07 -3.98
CA ASP A 161 -14.56 -2.50 -3.81
C ASP A 161 -14.95 -3.05 -2.42
N PHE A 162 -15.22 -2.18 -1.45
CA PHE A 162 -15.48 -2.55 -0.06
C PHE A 162 -16.97 -2.35 0.22
N GLY A 163 -17.75 -3.42 0.09
CA GLY A 163 -19.18 -3.45 0.40
C GLY A 163 -19.55 -3.03 1.83
N GLU A 164 -18.57 -2.80 2.70
CA GLU A 164 -18.70 -2.17 4.02
C GLU A 164 -17.26 -1.88 4.50
N ILE A 165 -16.93 -0.62 4.88
CA ILE A 165 -16.39 -0.24 6.21
C ILE A 165 -15.51 1.04 6.22
N PRO A 166 -15.64 1.86 7.30
CA PRO A 166 -15.23 3.27 7.37
C PRO A 166 -13.84 3.51 8.01
N GLU A 167 -13.00 2.50 8.21
CA GLU A 167 -11.80 2.64 9.05
C GLU A 167 -10.75 3.59 8.47
N LEU A 168 -10.58 3.60 7.13
CA LEU A 168 -9.69 4.58 6.49
C LEU A 168 -10.27 5.99 6.51
N PHE A 169 -11.59 6.11 6.28
CA PHE A 169 -12.30 7.38 6.31
C PHE A 169 -12.27 8.00 7.70
N GLN A 170 -12.37 7.18 8.76
CA GLN A 170 -12.23 7.66 10.14
C GLN A 170 -10.80 8.13 10.41
N VAL A 171 -9.76 7.39 10.00
CA VAL A 171 -8.37 7.80 10.24
C VAL A 171 -8.02 9.08 9.46
N ILE A 172 -8.50 9.23 8.23
CA ILE A 172 -8.31 10.43 7.40
C ILE A 172 -9.12 11.61 7.98
N ALA A 173 -10.41 11.42 8.32
CA ALA A 173 -11.25 12.47 8.91
C ALA A 173 -10.87 12.83 10.36
N LEU A 174 -10.19 11.95 11.10
CA LEU A 174 -9.68 12.24 12.44
C LEU A 174 -8.42 13.12 12.39
N SER A 175 -7.64 13.06 11.31
CA SER A 175 -6.49 13.95 11.13
C SER A 175 -6.91 15.42 10.98
N ASP A 176 -8.13 15.69 10.50
CA ASP A 176 -8.72 17.04 10.44
C ASP A 176 -9.13 17.60 11.81
N ARG A 177 -9.16 16.79 12.87
CA ARG A 177 -9.60 17.24 14.21
C ARG A 177 -8.49 17.48 15.22
N VAL A 178 -7.24 17.13 14.93
CA VAL A 178 -6.13 17.29 15.90
C VAL A 178 -5.42 18.66 15.78
N GLN A 179 -5.68 19.45 14.72
CA GLN A 179 -5.18 20.84 14.64
C GLN A 179 -6.27 21.92 14.82
N GLY A 180 -7.50 21.54 15.19
CA GLY A 180 -8.64 22.45 15.30
C GLY A 180 -9.08 22.82 16.72
N SER A 181 -8.33 22.49 17.78
CA SER A 181 -8.66 22.98 19.14
C SER A 181 -7.47 22.93 20.09
N ASN A 182 -6.74 24.04 20.19
CA ASN A 182 -5.97 24.35 21.39
C ASN A 182 -6.36 25.75 21.88
N PRO A 183 -7.33 25.89 22.81
CA PRO A 183 -7.69 27.18 23.38
C PRO A 183 -6.74 27.63 24.52
N PHE A 184 -5.52 27.10 24.60
CA PHE A 184 -4.54 27.50 25.61
C PHE A 184 -3.32 28.14 24.94
N ASN A 185 -3.44 29.40 24.52
CA ASN A 185 -2.30 30.32 24.36
C ASN A 185 -2.72 31.79 24.18
N GLU A 186 -3.65 32.27 25.01
CA GLU A 186 -3.69 33.69 25.37
C GLU A 186 -3.54 33.77 26.89
N PHE A 187 -2.69 34.68 27.37
CA PHE A 187 -2.14 34.82 28.73
C PHE A 187 -0.85 34.02 29.03
N ILE A 188 0.26 34.43 28.42
CA ILE A 188 1.44 34.99 29.13
C ILE A 188 1.97 36.16 28.29
#